data_AF-A0AAV9BS15-F1
#
_entry.id   AF-A0AAV9BS15-F1
#
_cell.length_a   1.000
_cell.length_b   1.000
_cell.length_c   1.000
_cell.angle_alpha   90.00
_cell.angle_beta   90.00
_cell.angle_gamma   90.00
#
_symmetry.space_group_name_H-M   'P 1'
#
loop_
_entity.id
_entity.type
_entity.pdbx_description
1 polymer ?
#
loop_
_entity_poly.entity_id
_entity_poly.type
_entity_poly.pdbx_seq_one_letter_code
_entity_poly.pdbx_strand_id
1 'polypeptide(L)' 'MALKVLDQAIQVHCAAGISSKTALAHFWANAWTLRMTDGPDEVHLGTIAKFELRRARNISIMFAK' A
#
# COMPACT_ATOMS: atom_id res chain seq x y z
N MET A 1 1.77 -4.41 0.06
CA MET A 1 2.59 -5.54 -0.45
C MET A 1 3.98 -5.57 0.20
N ALA A 2 4.77 -4.49 0.17
CA ALA A 2 6.12 -4.45 0.74
C ALA A 2 6.19 -4.74 2.25
N LEU A 3 5.35 -4.09 3.07
CA LEU A 3 5.32 -4.31 4.53
C LEU A 3 5.11 -5.78 4.91
N LYS A 4 4.20 -6.48 4.20
CA LYS A 4 3.94 -7.90 4.44
C LYS A 4 5.18 -8.78 4.22
N VAL A 5 5.94 -8.51 3.15
CA VAL A 5 7.19 -9.24 2.87
C VAL A 5 8.24 -8.94 3.94
N LEU A 6 8.35 -7.68 4.37
CA LEU A 6 9.27 -7.26 5.42
C LEU A 6 8.89 -7.89 6.77
N ASP A 7 7.61 -7.99 7.12
CA ASP A 7 7.14 -8.67 8.33
C ASP A 7 7.55 -10.15 8.34
N GLN A 8 7.35 -10.84 7.21
CA GLN A 8 7.75 -12.24 7.08
C GLN A 8 9.27 -12.41 7.19
N ALA A 9 10.04 -11.50 6.60
CA ALA A 9 11.50 -11.51 6.70
C ALA A 9 11.99 -11.25 8.14
N ILE A 10 11.40 -10.27 8.84
CA ILE A 10 11.70 -9.98 10.25
C ILE A 10 11.39 -11.20 11.11
N GLN A 11 10.23 -11.84 10.90
CA GLN A 11 9.82 -13.00 11.67
C GLN A 11 10.78 -14.19 11.53
N VAL A 12 11.30 -14.45 10.32
CA VAL A 12 12.30 -15.52 10.08
C VAL A 12 13.65 -15.20 10.73
N HIS A 13 14.02 -13.92 10.85
CA HIS A 13 15.27 -13.49 11.48
C HIS A 13 15.16 -13.34 13.01
N CYS A 14 13.99 -13.61 13.60
CA CYS A 14 13.75 -13.49 15.04
C CYS A 14 14.22 -12.12 15.60
N ALA A 15 14.85 -12.11 16.77
CA ALA A 15 15.36 -10.88 17.40
C ALA A 15 16.38 -10.12 16.52
N ALA A 16 17.07 -10.79 15.59
CA ALA A 16 17.97 -10.11 14.66
C ALA A 16 17.22 -9.27 13.60
N GLY A 17 15.95 -9.59 13.32
CA GLY A 17 15.11 -8.85 12.38
C GLY A 17 14.67 -7.46 12.87
N ILE A 18 14.61 -7.26 14.19
CA ILE A 18 14.32 -5.97 14.83
C ILE A 18 15.58 -5.26 15.36
N SER A 19 16.74 -5.92 15.26
CA SER A 19 18.03 -5.39 15.69
C SER A 19 18.65 -4.50 14.62
N SER A 20 19.53 -3.58 15.04
CA SER A 20 20.39 -2.80 14.14
C SER A 20 21.42 -3.63 13.36
N LYS A 21 21.52 -4.93 13.65
CA LYS A 21 22.39 -5.87 12.92
C LYS A 21 21.93 -6.15 11.49
N THR A 22 20.65 -5.92 11.19
CA THR A 22 20.11 -6.05 9.83
C THR A 22 19.44 -4.74 9.41
N ALA A 23 19.30 -4.52 8.11
CA ALA A 23 18.59 -3.35 7.59
C ALA A 23 17.05 -3.50 7.65
N LEU A 24 16.53 -4.64 8.14
CA LEU A 24 15.10 -4.99 8.05
C LEU A 24 14.20 -4.01 8.81
N ALA A 25 14.58 -3.63 10.04
CA ALA A 25 13.84 -2.66 10.83
C ALA A 25 13.76 -1.27 10.14
N HIS A 26 14.86 -0.82 9.53
CA HIS A 26 14.91 0.45 8.81
C HIS A 26 14.04 0.42 7.55
N PHE A 27 14.10 -0.67 6.78
CA PHE A 27 13.26 -0.84 5.60
C PHE A 27 11.78 -0.89 5.93
N TRP A 28 11.41 -1.56 7.03
CA TRP A 28 10.02 -1.59 7.49
C TRP A 28 9.50 -0.18 7.82
N ALA A 29 10.27 0.59 8.60
CA ALA A 29 9.89 1.95 8.96
C ALA A 29 9.75 2.85 7.72
N ASN A 30 10.71 2.80 6.80
CA ASN A 30 10.65 3.59 5.56
C ASN A 30 9.46 3.19 4.68
N ALA A 31 9.21 1.88 4.51
CA ALA A 31 8.07 1.39 3.73
C ALA A 31 6.73 1.82 4.33
N TRP A 32 6.65 1.93 5.65
CA TRP A 32 5.46 2.46 6.32
C TRP A 32 5.31 3.96 6.07
N THR A 33 6.39 4.75 6.19
CA THR A 33 6.38 6.18 5.89
C THR A 33 5.92 6.47 4.46
N LEU A 34 6.33 5.64 3.50
CA LEU A 34 5.92 5.76 2.10
C LEU A 34 4.41 5.65 1.88
N ARG A 35 3.66 5.03 2.80
CA ARG A 35 2.19 5.01 2.74
C ARG A 35 1.53 6.33 3.10
N MET A 36 2.29 7.27 3.64
CA MET A 36 1.85 8.64 3.93
C MET A 36 2.41 9.64 2.92
N THR A 37 3.51 9.28 2.24
CA THR A 37 4.23 10.19 1.35
C THR A 37 3.50 10.28 0.02
N ASP A 38 3.47 11.48 -0.58
CA ASP A 38 2.74 11.78 -1.84
C ASP A 38 1.21 11.62 -1.77
N GLY A 39 0.67 11.47 -0.55
CA GLY A 39 -0.75 11.28 -0.29
C GLY A 39 -0.98 9.96 0.44
N PRO A 40 -1.73 9.97 1.55
CA PRO A 40 -2.00 8.74 2.27
C PRO A 40 -2.86 7.80 1.42
N ASP A 41 -2.84 6.50 1.73
CA ASP A 41 -3.54 5.47 0.95
C ASP A 41 -5.02 5.81 0.67
N GLU A 42 -5.70 6.53 1.57
CA GLU A 42 -7.08 6.97 1.41
C GLU A 42 -7.26 7.93 0.23
N VAL A 43 -6.28 8.80 -0.05
CA VAL A 43 -6.29 9.71 -1.20
C VAL A 43 -6.13 8.93 -2.50
N HIS A 44 -5.25 7.92 -2.52
CA HIS A 44 -5.09 7.02 -3.66
C HIS A 44 -6.37 6.22 -3.91
N LEU A 45 -6.96 5.62 -2.87
CA LEU A 45 -8.22 4.88 -2.96
C LEU A 45 -9.37 5.77 -3.41
N GLY A 46 -9.48 7.00 -2.89
CA GLY A 46 -10.50 7.95 -3.32
C GLY A 46 -10.36 8.32 -4.79
N THR A 47 -9.14 8.44 -5.30
CA THR A 47 -8.87 8.68 -6.72
C THR A 47 -9.32 7.49 -7.58
N ILE A 48 -8.97 6.26 -7.19
CA ILE A 48 -9.43 5.04 -7.87
C ILE A 48 -10.96 4.97 -7.86
N ALA A 49 -11.60 5.23 -6.72
CA ALA A 49 -13.05 5.20 -6.59
C ALA A 49 -13.75 6.18 -7.56
N LYS A 50 -13.21 7.39 -7.74
CA LYS A 50 -13.73 8.35 -8.72
C LYS A 50 -13.65 7.81 -10.14
N PHE A 51 -12.55 7.15 -10.51
CA PHE A 51 -12.40 6.53 -11.82
C PHE A 51 -13.41 5.38 -12.02
N GLU A 52 -13.57 4.51 -11.03
CA GLU A 52 -14.52 3.40 -11.10
C GLU A 52 -15.98 3.87 -11.19
N LEU A 53 -16.37 4.90 -10.44
CA LEU A 53 -17.71 5.50 -10.52
C LEU A 53 -17.99 6.11 -11.90
N ARG A 54 -16.99 6.75 -12.52
CA ARG A 54 -17.11 7.28 -13.89
C ARG A 54 -17.26 6.14 -14.91
N ARG A 55 -16.47 5.07 -14.76
CA ARG A 55 -16.56 3.88 -15.61
C ARG A 55 -17.94 3.24 -15.52
N ALA A 56 -18.44 3.01 -14.31
CA ALA A 56 -19.77 2.45 -14.08
C ALA A 56 -20.89 3.31 -14.71
N ARG A 57 -20.79 4.65 -14.59
CA ARG A 57 -21.74 5.58 -15.22
C ARG A 57 -21.72 5.49 -16.74
N ASN A 58 -20.54 5.44 -17.35
CA ASN A 58 -20.41 5.33 -18.80
C ASN A 58 -21.01 4.02 -19.33
N ILE A 59 -20.80 2.92 -18.62
CA ILE A 59 -21.40 1.62 -18.93
C ILE A 59 -22.92 1.73 -18.88
N SER A 60 -23.47 2.31 -17.81
CA SER A 60 -24.92 2.52 -17.66
C SER A 60 -25.53 3.33 -18.82
N ILE A 61 -24.86 4.40 -19.25
CA ILE A 61 -25.30 5.23 -20.39
C ILE A 61 -25.26 4.44 -21.71
N MET A 62 -24.30 3.53 -21.88
CA MET A 62 -24.15 2.73 -23.10
C MET A 62 -25.26 1.70 -23.27
N PHE A 63 -25.83 1.20 -22.16
CA PHE A 63 -26.96 0.26 -22.17
C PHE A 63 -28.34 0.93 -22.09
N ALA A 64 -28.39 2.23 -21.73
CA ALA A 64 -29.63 3.01 -21.71
C ALA A 64 -29.93 3.71 -23.05
N LYS A 65 -29.07 3.54 -24.05
CA LYS A 65 -29.27 3.93 -25.45
C LYS A 65 -29.59 2.70 -26.28
#